data_AF-A0A2V9BEZ0-F1
#
_entry.id   AF-A0A2V9BEZ0-F1
#
_cell.length_a   1.000
_cell.length_b   1.000
_cell.length_c   1.000
_cell.angle_alpha   90.00
_cell.angle_beta   90.00
_cell.angle_gamma   90.00
#
_symmetry.space_group_name_H-M   'P 1'
#
loop_
_entity.id
_entity.type
_entity.pdbx_description
1 polymer ?
#
loop_
_entity_poly.entity_id
_entity_poly.type
_entity_poly.pdbx_seq_one_letter_code
_entity_poly.pdbx_strand_id
1 'polypeptide(L)'
;PTTGTFGTDSTDTGAPNAFSNPDAIAAQFRYPTFADGRLGFGAIRGLFRWNVDFSLAKTTRITERIKTRFDVQFVNAFNHPMFSGGQYFSFEPGADLSSPESFGVMSSQFNSPRFIQIGLRFDF
;
A
#
# COMPACT_ATOMS: atom_id res chain seq x y z
N PRO A 1 10.53 13.38 4.39
CA PRO A 1 9.60 13.25 3.24
C PRO A 1 8.20 13.73 3.65
N THR A 2 7.90 14.97 3.32
CA THR A 2 6.61 15.61 3.57
C THR A 2 5.52 14.91 2.78
N THR A 3 4.51 14.40 3.47
CA THR A 3 3.21 14.03 2.91
C THR A 3 2.59 15.27 2.27
N GLY A 4 2.62 15.38 0.95
CA GLY A 4 2.19 16.60 0.26
C GLY A 4 1.87 16.35 -1.20
N THR A 5 0.56 16.22 -1.46
CA THR A 5 -0.12 16.39 -2.76
C THR A 5 0.10 15.27 -3.79
N PHE A 6 -0.87 14.36 -3.88
CA PHE A 6 -1.05 13.52 -5.08
C PHE A 6 -1.23 14.42 -6.31
N GLY A 7 -0.58 14.08 -7.43
CA GLY A 7 -0.50 14.96 -8.61
C GLY A 7 -1.77 15.07 -9.44
N THR A 8 -1.78 16.11 -10.28
CA THR A 8 -2.90 16.53 -11.14
C THR A 8 -3.16 15.61 -12.34
N ASP A 9 -2.20 14.78 -12.74
CA ASP A 9 -2.35 13.77 -13.81
C ASP A 9 -2.85 12.45 -13.24
N SER A 10 -4.06 12.50 -12.66
CA SER A 10 -4.83 11.28 -12.45
C SER A 10 -5.24 10.74 -13.81
N THR A 11 -5.18 9.42 -14.02
CA THR A 11 -5.72 8.82 -15.25
C THR A 11 -7.19 9.20 -15.42
N ASP A 12 -7.74 9.11 -16.65
CA ASP A 12 -9.18 9.32 -16.92
C ASP A 12 -10.10 8.43 -16.04
N THR A 13 -9.54 7.40 -15.41
CA THR A 13 -10.20 6.51 -14.44
C THR A 13 -10.18 7.00 -12.98
N GLY A 14 -9.59 8.17 -12.68
CA GLY A 14 -9.56 8.78 -11.35
C GLY A 14 -8.49 8.23 -10.40
N ALA A 15 -7.50 7.49 -10.90
CA ALA A 15 -6.43 6.93 -10.06
C ALA A 15 -5.38 8.01 -9.72
N PRO A 16 -5.01 8.17 -8.43
CA PRO A 16 -4.06 9.20 -8.02
C PRO A 16 -2.63 8.92 -8.52
N ASN A 17 -1.85 9.97 -8.76
CA ASN A 17 -0.43 9.89 -9.12
C ASN A 17 0.47 10.08 -7.89
N ALA A 18 1.54 9.30 -7.80
CA ALA A 18 2.54 9.36 -6.73
C ALA A 18 3.39 10.64 -6.74
N PHE A 19 3.48 11.32 -7.88
CA PHE A 19 4.22 12.58 -8.04
C PHE A 19 3.25 13.74 -8.24
N SER A 20 3.57 14.92 -7.69
CA SER A 20 2.74 16.12 -7.86
C SER A 20 2.74 16.65 -9.29
N ASN A 21 3.84 16.44 -10.03
CA ASN A 21 4.01 16.77 -11.44
C ASN A 21 4.81 15.63 -12.10
N PRO A 22 4.14 14.61 -12.67
CA PRO A 22 4.82 13.45 -13.22
C PRO A 22 5.65 13.78 -14.46
N ASP A 23 5.22 14.72 -15.30
CA ASP A 23 5.98 15.16 -16.48
C ASP A 23 7.35 15.74 -16.12
N ALA A 24 7.41 16.59 -15.09
CA ALA A 24 8.66 17.17 -14.61
C ALA A 24 9.60 16.11 -14.02
N ILE A 25 9.06 15.05 -13.40
CA ILE A 25 9.85 13.94 -12.88
C ILE A 25 10.33 13.03 -14.02
N ALA A 26 9.46 12.69 -14.97
CA ALA A 26 9.80 11.89 -16.15
C ALA A 26 10.93 12.56 -16.97
N ALA A 27 10.89 13.88 -17.12
CA ALA A 27 11.93 14.66 -17.80
C ALA A 27 13.31 14.61 -17.14
N GLN A 28 13.42 14.17 -15.87
CA GLN A 28 14.72 13.95 -15.21
C GLN A 28 15.39 12.65 -15.63
N PHE A 29 14.66 11.75 -16.29
CA PHE A 29 15.18 10.47 -16.74
C PHE A 29 15.39 10.48 -18.26
N ARG A 30 16.26 9.59 -18.72
CA ARG A 30 16.49 9.33 -20.14
C ARG A 30 16.76 7.86 -20.36
N TYR A 31 16.58 7.41 -21.59
CA TYR A 31 17.02 6.09 -22.00
C TYR A 31 18.55 5.96 -21.84
N PRO A 32 19.02 4.77 -21.43
CA PRO A 32 20.45 4.50 -21.35
C PRO A 32 21.07 4.51 -22.75
N THR A 33 22.31 4.98 -22.83
CA THR A 33 23.13 5.04 -24.03
C THR A 33 24.36 4.16 -23.85
N PHE A 34 25.04 3.81 -24.93
CA PHE A 34 26.26 2.98 -24.86
C PHE A 34 27.43 3.66 -24.11
N ALA A 35 27.35 4.97 -23.87
CA ALA A 35 28.33 5.71 -23.08
C ALA A 35 28.11 5.57 -21.57
N ASP A 36 26.98 5.02 -21.13
CA ASP A 36 26.64 4.90 -19.72
C ASP A 36 27.34 3.72 -19.06
N GLY A 37 28.19 4.00 -18.07
CA GLY A 37 28.87 2.97 -17.28
C GLY A 37 28.03 2.36 -16.17
N ARG A 38 26.90 2.99 -15.78
CA ARG A 38 25.98 2.52 -14.72
C ARG A 38 24.57 3.04 -14.98
N LEU A 39 23.56 2.22 -14.68
CA LEU A 39 22.14 2.51 -14.92
C LEU A 39 21.40 3.19 -13.75
N GLY A 40 22.09 3.47 -12.63
CA GLY A 40 21.50 4.21 -11.51
C GLY A 40 20.24 3.55 -10.90
N PHE A 41 20.38 2.37 -10.29
CA PHE A 41 19.25 1.68 -9.66
C PHE A 41 18.74 2.44 -8.42
N GLY A 42 17.41 2.47 -8.23
CA GLY A 42 16.78 3.03 -7.03
C GLY A 42 16.62 4.55 -6.99
N ALA A 43 16.68 5.21 -8.16
CA ALA A 43 16.42 6.65 -8.28
C ALA A 43 14.97 7.03 -7.90
N ILE A 44 14.02 6.15 -8.20
CA ILE A 44 12.63 6.24 -7.72
C ILE A 44 12.46 5.27 -6.56
N ARG A 45 11.81 5.73 -5.49
CA ARG A 45 11.51 4.94 -4.31
C ARG A 45 10.01 4.74 -4.16
N GLY A 46 9.64 3.60 -3.60
CA GLY A 46 8.25 3.29 -3.27
C GLY A 46 7.67 4.22 -2.20
N LEU A 47 6.35 4.19 -2.11
CA LEU A 47 5.58 4.96 -1.14
C LEU A 47 5.86 4.49 0.29
N PHE A 48 5.82 5.43 1.23
CA PHE A 48 5.83 5.08 2.64
C PHE A 48 4.54 4.36 3.02
N ARG A 49 4.68 3.25 3.74
CA ARG A 49 3.63 2.26 3.96
C ARG A 49 3.58 1.89 5.43
N TRP A 50 2.39 1.92 6.03
CA TRP A 50 2.15 1.50 7.41
C TRP A 50 0.78 0.83 7.53
N ASN A 51 0.73 -0.24 8.33
CA ASN A 51 -0.47 -0.99 8.64
C ASN A 51 -0.46 -1.37 10.12
N VAL A 52 -1.64 -1.42 10.74
CA VAL A 52 -1.79 -1.85 12.14
C VAL A 52 -2.82 -2.96 12.19
N ASP A 53 -2.38 -4.11 12.68
CA ASP A 53 -3.24 -5.25 12.98
C ASP A 53 -3.38 -5.39 14.50
N PHE A 54 -4.60 -5.59 14.96
CA PHE A 54 -4.94 -5.59 16.37
C PHE A 54 -5.71 -6.85 16.73
N SER A 55 -5.35 -7.50 17.84
CA SER A 55 -6.12 -8.62 18.38
C SER A 55 -6.28 -8.49 19.89
N LEU A 56 -7.46 -8.85 20.38
CA LEU A 56 -7.78 -8.90 21.78
C LEU A 56 -8.49 -10.22 22.10
N ALA A 57 -7.95 -10.94 23.07
CA ALA A 57 -8.55 -12.15 23.60
C ALA A 57 -8.80 -11.99 25.10
N LYS A 58 -9.99 -12.34 25.56
CA LYS A 58 -10.35 -12.32 26.98
C LYS A 58 -11.01 -13.62 27.39
N THR A 59 -10.42 -14.28 28.36
CA THR A 59 -11.02 -15.44 29.03
C THR A 59 -11.72 -15.01 30.30
N THR A 60 -13.01 -15.28 30.40
CA THR A 60 -13.83 -15.02 31.59
C THR A 60 -14.26 -16.36 32.19
N ARG A 61 -14.01 -16.55 33.48
CA ARG A 61 -14.54 -17.71 34.22
C ARG A 61 -15.98 -17.37 34.63
N ILE A 62 -16.94 -18.13 34.15
CA ILE A 62 -18.35 -17.96 34.55
C ILE A 62 -18.60 -18.75 35.84
N THR A 63 -18.12 -20.00 35.89
CA THR A 63 -18.14 -20.86 37.07
C THR A 63 -16.80 -21.58 37.25
N GLU A 64 -16.68 -22.45 38.25
CA GLU A 64 -15.48 -23.26 38.47
C GLU A 64 -15.19 -24.24 37.31
N ARG A 65 -16.25 -24.69 36.63
CA ARG A 65 -16.17 -25.64 35.51
C ARG A 65 -16.29 -24.98 34.15
N ILE A 66 -17.02 -23.86 34.06
CA ILE A 66 -17.31 -23.20 32.77
C ILE A 66 -16.43 -21.98 32.59
N LYS A 67 -15.69 -21.95 31.48
CA LYS A 67 -14.90 -20.80 31.03
C LYS A 67 -15.33 -20.41 29.62
N THR A 68 -15.34 -19.10 29.36
CA THR A 68 -15.63 -18.58 28.03
C THR A 68 -14.48 -17.71 27.57
N ARG A 69 -14.04 -17.91 26.34
CA ARG A 69 -13.04 -17.08 25.68
C ARG A 69 -13.70 -16.29 24.55
N PHE A 70 -13.54 -14.98 24.61
CA PHE A 70 -13.93 -14.06 23.55
C PHE A 70 -12.68 -13.57 22.84
N ASP A 71 -12.68 -13.65 21.51
CA ASP A 71 -11.58 -13.23 20.65
C ASP A 71 -12.11 -12.23 19.63
N VAL A 72 -11.39 -11.13 19.42
CA VAL A 72 -11.62 -10.21 18.32
C VAL A 72 -10.30 -9.87 17.64
N GLN A 73 -10.28 -9.92 16.31
CA GLN A 73 -9.12 -9.60 15.48
C GLN A 73 -9.52 -8.59 14.40
N PHE A 74 -8.70 -7.57 14.23
CA PHE A 74 -8.84 -6.54 13.21
C PHE A 74 -7.59 -6.59 12.34
N VAL A 75 -7.75 -6.95 11.08
CA VAL A 75 -6.72 -6.70 10.07
C VAL A 75 -6.99 -5.33 9.47
N ASN A 76 -5.95 -4.50 9.35
CA ASN A 76 -6.08 -3.09 9.00
C ASN A 76 -7.05 -2.35 9.95
N ALA A 77 -6.67 -2.29 11.23
CA ALA A 77 -7.48 -1.73 12.31
C ALA A 77 -7.93 -0.28 12.07
N PHE A 78 -7.14 0.51 11.33
CA PHE A 78 -7.47 1.89 10.96
C PHE A 78 -8.16 2.04 9.59
N ASN A 79 -8.37 0.95 8.84
CA ASN A 79 -8.88 0.98 7.47
C ASN A 79 -8.10 1.97 6.58
N HIS A 80 -6.78 2.02 6.75
CA HIS A 80 -5.89 2.87 5.99
C HIS A 80 -5.58 2.20 4.65
N PRO A 81 -5.98 2.78 3.50
CA PRO A 81 -5.65 2.23 2.20
C PRO A 81 -4.17 2.49 1.89
N MET A 82 -3.46 1.46 1.46
CA MET A 82 -2.08 1.57 1.02
C MET A 82 -2.06 1.35 -0.49
N PHE A 83 -1.70 2.37 -1.25
CA PHE A 83 -1.70 2.29 -2.70
C PHE A 83 -0.43 1.59 -3.24
N SER A 84 -0.57 0.99 -4.41
CA SER A 84 0.50 0.40 -5.21
C SER A 84 0.31 0.69 -6.69
N GLY A 85 1.39 0.52 -7.45
CA GLY A 85 1.31 0.46 -8.91
C GLY A 85 0.83 -0.90 -9.41
N GLY A 86 0.49 -0.97 -10.69
CA GLY A 86 -0.01 -2.17 -11.36
C GLY A 86 1.03 -2.91 -12.21
N GLN A 87 2.33 -2.80 -11.90
CA GLN A 87 3.37 -3.42 -12.73
C GLN A 87 3.58 -4.91 -12.36
N TYR A 88 3.74 -5.77 -13.37
CA TYR A 88 3.79 -7.23 -13.21
C TYR A 88 4.89 -7.76 -12.27
N PHE A 89 5.96 -6.97 -12.05
CA PHE A 89 7.12 -7.36 -11.22
C PHE A 89 7.39 -6.39 -10.07
N SER A 90 6.52 -5.40 -9.83
CA SER A 90 6.74 -4.36 -8.81
C SER A 90 5.42 -3.81 -8.30
N PHE A 91 5.34 -3.61 -6.99
CA PHE A 91 4.19 -2.98 -6.33
C PHE A 91 4.38 -1.46 -6.17
N GLU A 92 5.40 -0.90 -6.81
CA GLU A 92 5.68 0.51 -6.88
C GLU A 92 4.96 1.13 -8.08
N PRO A 93 4.67 2.44 -8.04
CA PRO A 93 4.16 3.15 -9.20
C PRO A 93 5.09 2.92 -10.41
N GLY A 94 4.50 2.60 -11.57
CA GLY A 94 5.28 2.36 -12.78
C GLY A 94 6.08 3.59 -13.18
N ALA A 95 7.34 3.40 -13.55
CA ALA A 95 8.24 4.47 -13.97
C ALA A 95 8.69 4.30 -15.43
N ASP A 96 7.79 3.81 -16.27
CA ASP A 96 8.07 3.56 -17.68
C ASP A 96 7.98 4.86 -18.49
N LEU A 97 9.12 5.34 -18.98
CA LEU A 97 9.21 6.53 -19.83
C LEU A 97 8.58 6.34 -21.21
N SER A 98 8.37 5.09 -21.64
CA SER A 98 7.70 4.78 -22.90
C SER A 98 6.17 4.91 -22.82
N SER A 99 5.62 4.98 -21.60
CA SER A 99 4.19 5.18 -21.34
C SER A 99 3.97 6.34 -20.36
N PRO A 100 4.13 7.60 -20.81
CA PRO A 100 3.99 8.78 -19.95
C PRO A 100 2.66 8.86 -19.21
N GLU A 101 1.57 8.44 -19.87
CA GLU A 101 0.21 8.42 -19.30
C GLU A 101 0.07 7.53 -18.06
N SER A 102 0.95 6.54 -17.89
CA SER A 102 0.92 5.61 -16.73
C SER A 102 2.06 5.86 -15.73
N PHE A 103 2.91 6.87 -15.99
CA PHE A 103 4.06 7.17 -15.15
C PHE A 103 3.62 7.68 -13.77
N GLY A 104 3.99 6.94 -12.72
CA GLY A 104 3.65 7.29 -11.33
C GLY A 104 2.21 6.98 -10.91
N VAL A 105 1.39 6.39 -11.79
CA VAL A 105 -0.03 6.12 -11.50
C VAL A 105 -0.19 4.97 -10.50
N MET A 106 -1.03 5.18 -9.48
CA MET A 106 -1.35 4.19 -8.46
C MET A 106 -2.71 3.53 -8.75
N SER A 107 -2.68 2.46 -9.53
CA SER A 107 -3.89 1.78 -10.02
C SER A 107 -4.36 0.61 -9.15
N SER A 108 -3.65 0.27 -8.07
CA SER A 108 -3.99 -0.87 -7.22
C SER A 108 -3.85 -0.57 -5.73
N GLN A 109 -4.46 -1.42 -4.90
CA GLN A 109 -4.30 -1.39 -3.45
C GLN A 109 -3.36 -2.53 -3.02
N PHE A 110 -2.37 -2.18 -2.20
CA PHE A 110 -1.34 -3.10 -1.71
C PHE A 110 -1.84 -3.95 -0.54
N ASN A 111 -2.53 -3.34 0.43
CA ASN A 111 -3.01 -4.04 1.61
C ASN A 111 -4.45 -4.53 1.45
N SER A 112 -4.85 -5.52 2.26
CA SER A 112 -6.25 -5.93 2.33
C SER A 112 -7.11 -4.81 2.96
N PRO A 113 -8.36 -4.64 2.49
CA PRO A 113 -9.36 -3.84 3.21
C PRO A 113 -9.56 -4.35 4.63
N ARG A 114 -10.08 -3.50 5.53
CA ARG A 114 -10.36 -3.92 6.90
C ARG A 114 -11.30 -5.11 6.92
N PHE A 115 -10.92 -6.16 7.63
CA PHE A 115 -11.84 -7.21 8.03
C PHE A 115 -11.67 -7.54 9.51
N ILE A 116 -12.80 -7.90 10.13
CA ILE A 116 -12.91 -8.12 11.56
C ILE A 116 -13.38 -9.56 11.76
N GLN A 117 -12.65 -10.30 12.58
CA GLN A 117 -13.01 -11.66 12.98
C GLN A 117 -13.36 -11.66 14.45
N ILE A 118 -14.49 -12.30 14.79
CA ILE A 118 -14.97 -12.43 16.16
C ILE A 118 -15.16 -13.91 16.45
N GLY A 119 -14.65 -14.36 17.58
CA GLY A 119 -14.75 -15.74 18.05
C GLY A 119 -15.28 -15.82 19.47
N LEU A 120 -16.13 -16.81 19.73
CA LEU A 120 -16.59 -17.16 21.06
C LEU A 120 -16.38 -18.66 21.27
N ARG A 121 -15.62 -19.03 22.30
CA ARG A 121 -15.34 -20.41 22.67
C ARG A 121 -15.83 -20.69 24.09
N PHE A 122 -16.43 -21.86 24.27
CA PHE A 122 -16.83 -22.41 25.56
C PHE A 122 -15.94 -23.59 25.92
N ASP A 123 -15.40 -23.57 27.14
CA ASP A 123 -14.66 -24.67 27.75
C ASP A 123 -15.44 -25.13 29.00
N PHE A 124 -15.64 -26.44 29.12
CA PHE A 124 -16.45 -27.08 30.17
C PHE A 124 -15.74 -28.30 30.77
#